data_AF-A0AA45WY52-F1
#
_entry.id   AF-A0AA45WY52-F1
#
_cell.length_a   1.000
_cell.length_b   1.000
_cell.length_c   1.000
_cell.angle_alpha   90.00
_cell.angle_beta   90.00
_cell.angle_gamma   90.00
#
_symmetry.space_group_name_H-M   'P 1'
#
loop_
_entity.id
_entity.type
_entity.pdbx_description
1 polymer ?
#
loop_
_entity_poly.entity_id
_entity_poly.type
_entity_poly.pdbx_seq_one_letter_code
_entity_poly.pdbx_strand_id
1 'polypeptide(L)'
;MDCRTSSEIMIKQMDGPLAEADMQGWQQHLSACTKCRKEAAEWQQLSVMLARLPDLDPSPGFERRVMAAIDPMRYAVRQPQHAMNLGMLFIWIGIVGGASLLVVEAAARMQQWMMTWFQGTALYRLLAFVYEFVVIRGIFYFLMPQKGLWDWLTRWETVDSWWVTMGTLNLVMVLVLIKVILDRILAGGRGEVR
;
A
#
# COMPACT_ATOMS: atom_id res chain seq x y z
N MET A 1 20.04 32.44 25.03
CA MET A 1 19.25 32.40 26.28
C MET A 1 19.38 33.74 26.98
N ASP A 2 18.27 34.26 27.47
CA ASP A 2 18.12 35.50 28.22
C ASP A 2 18.06 35.25 29.74
N CYS A 3 18.26 36.30 30.54
CA CYS A 3 18.39 36.18 31.99
C CYS A 3 17.13 35.62 32.67
N ARG A 4 15.94 35.89 32.11
CA ARG A 4 14.68 35.37 32.64
C ARG A 4 14.61 33.86 32.53
N THR A 5 14.85 33.32 31.33
CA THR A 5 14.88 31.87 31.09
C THR A 5 15.97 31.18 31.91
N SER A 6 17.11 31.84 32.14
CA SER A 6 18.15 31.32 33.03
C SER A 6 17.71 31.16 34.49
N SER A 7 16.82 32.03 34.99
CA SER A 7 16.27 31.93 36.36
C SER A 7 15.23 30.80 36.46
N GLU A 8 14.37 30.66 35.44
CA GLU A 8 13.40 29.56 35.36
C GLU A 8 14.10 28.18 35.31
N ILE A 9 15.18 28.06 34.52
CA ILE A 9 15.99 26.84 34.44
C ILE A 9 16.68 26.52 35.77
N MET A 10 17.09 27.53 36.53
CA MET A 10 17.73 27.35 37.83
C MET A 10 16.81 26.69 38.85
N ILE A 11 15.54 27.12 38.91
CA ILE A 11 14.52 26.51 39.77
C ILE A 11 14.27 25.06 39.34
N LYS A 12 14.08 24.85 38.03
CA LYS A 12 13.86 23.51 37.46
C LYS A 12 15.00 22.54 37.76
N GLN A 13 16.26 23.02 37.81
CA GLN A 13 17.42 22.22 38.18
C GLN A 13 17.44 21.81 39.66
N MET A 14 16.80 22.57 40.56
CA MET A 14 16.65 22.17 41.96
C MET A 14 15.59 21.08 42.13
N ASP A 15 14.52 21.13 41.32
CA ASP A 15 13.45 20.15 41.36
C ASP A 15 13.87 18.78 40.78
N GLY A 16 14.90 18.76 39.92
CA GLY A 16 15.42 17.51 39.35
C GLY A 16 16.42 17.72 38.21
N PRO A 17 16.86 16.62 37.57
CA PRO A 17 17.81 16.69 36.47
C PRO A 17 17.21 17.38 35.24
N LEU A 18 17.98 18.32 34.65
CA LEU A 18 17.63 18.99 33.39
C LEU A 18 17.94 18.11 32.17
N ALA A 19 17.28 18.39 31.04
CA ALA A 19 17.66 17.84 29.76
C ALA A 19 19.03 18.39 29.30
N GLU A 20 19.82 17.56 28.62
CA GLU A 20 21.20 17.88 28.19
C GLU A 20 21.29 19.22 27.42
N ALA A 21 20.33 19.49 26.54
CA ALA A 21 20.27 20.72 25.74
C ALA A 21 20.01 21.97 26.60
N ASP A 22 19.14 21.87 27.60
CA ASP A 22 18.85 22.96 28.54
C ASP A 22 20.09 23.26 29.39
N MET A 23 20.80 22.22 29.83
CA MET A 23 22.02 22.34 30.64
C MET A 23 23.15 23.03 29.86
N GLN A 24 23.40 22.64 28.61
CA GLN A 24 24.44 23.27 27.77
C GLN A 24 24.14 24.75 27.52
N GLY A 25 22.90 25.08 27.15
CA GLY A 25 22.49 26.47 26.91
C GLY A 25 22.59 27.33 28.18
N TRP A 26 22.28 26.76 29.33
CA TRP A 26 22.39 27.42 30.63
C TRP A 26 23.85 27.67 31.02
N GLN A 27 24.73 26.67 30.90
CA GLN A 27 26.17 26.82 31.16
C GLN A 27 26.80 27.90 30.29
N GLN A 28 26.44 27.95 29.01
CA GLN A 28 26.90 28.99 28.09
C GLN A 28 26.45 30.38 28.58
N HIS A 29 25.20 30.53 29.04
CA HIS A 29 24.71 31.79 29.58
C HIS A 29 25.43 32.21 30.89
N LEU A 30 25.69 31.27 31.80
CA LEU A 30 26.42 31.53 33.05
C LEU A 30 27.87 31.99 32.78
N SER A 31 28.49 31.50 31.71
CA SER A 31 29.83 31.94 31.29
C SER A 31 29.86 33.39 30.81
N ALA A 32 28.76 33.89 30.25
CA ALA A 32 28.64 35.25 29.70
C ALA A 32 28.04 36.27 30.68
N CYS A 33 27.15 35.85 31.60
CA CYS A 33 26.42 36.74 32.50
C CYS A 33 26.86 36.59 33.96
N THR A 34 27.56 37.61 34.49
CA THR A 34 28.04 37.62 35.88
C THR A 34 26.90 37.62 36.91
N LYS A 35 25.77 38.27 36.59
CA LYS A 35 24.60 38.33 37.49
C LYS A 35 23.99 36.94 37.69
N CYS A 36 23.67 36.25 36.60
CA CYS A 36 23.10 34.89 36.65
C CYS A 36 24.08 33.88 37.27
N ARG A 37 25.39 34.07 37.09
CA ARG A 37 26.42 33.24 37.75
C ARG A 37 26.42 33.39 39.27
N LYS A 38 26.31 34.63 39.77
CA LYS A 38 26.26 34.89 41.21
C LYS A 38 25.00 34.28 41.82
N GLU A 39 23.86 34.48 41.18
CA GLU A 39 22.59 33.89 41.59
C GLU A 39 22.67 32.35 41.63
N ALA A 40 23.22 31.72 40.59
CA ALA A 40 23.42 30.26 40.56
C ALA A 40 24.29 29.75 41.72
N ALA A 41 25.35 30.48 42.07
CA ALA A 41 26.22 30.12 43.18
C ALA A 41 25.51 30.25 44.54
N GLU A 42 24.68 31.29 44.73
CA GLU A 42 23.87 31.48 45.94
C GLU A 42 22.85 30.33 46.11
N TRP A 43 22.18 29.93 45.02
CA TRP A 43 21.27 28.79 45.02
C TRP A 43 21.98 27.45 45.28
N GLN A 44 23.17 27.24 44.72
CA GLN A 44 23.97 26.05 44.98
C GLN A 44 24.44 25.99 46.45
N GLN A 45 24.76 27.13 47.05
CA GLN A 45 25.08 27.18 48.47
C GLN A 45 23.87 26.83 49.33
N LEU A 46 22.69 27.36 48.99
CA LEU A 46 21.44 27.03 49.68
C LEU A 46 21.11 25.54 49.57
N SER A 47 21.26 24.92 48.40
CA SER A 47 20.98 23.49 48.22
C SER A 47 21.91 22.61 49.06
N VAL A 48 23.19 22.96 49.18
CA VAL A 48 24.14 22.28 50.07
C VAL A 48 23.76 22.44 51.54
N MET A 49 23.26 23.61 51.95
CA MET A 49 22.76 23.81 53.31
C MET A 49 21.51 22.98 53.58
N LEU A 50 20.59 22.92 52.62
CA LEU A 50 19.37 22.12 52.71
C LEU A 50 19.66 20.62 52.79
N ALA A 51 20.63 20.14 52.00
CA ALA A 51 21.05 18.74 52.00
C ALA A 51 21.72 18.28 53.32
N ARG A 52 22.08 19.23 54.21
CA ARG A 52 22.62 18.93 55.55
C ARG A 52 21.54 18.84 56.63
N LEU A 53 20.28 19.19 56.32
CA LEU A 53 19.21 18.97 57.28
C LEU A 53 19.02 17.47 57.51
N PRO A 54 18.69 17.06 58.74
CA PRO A 54 18.37 15.67 59.02
C PRO A 54 17.10 15.26 58.26
N ASP A 55 17.08 14.04 57.75
CA ASP A 55 15.87 13.44 57.22
C ASP A 55 14.83 13.34 58.33
N LEU A 56 13.68 13.97 58.11
CA LEU A 56 12.55 13.92 59.04
C LEU A 56 11.67 12.74 58.67
N ASP A 57 11.74 11.68 59.47
CA ASP A 57 10.82 10.56 59.31
C ASP A 57 9.40 10.98 59.71
N PRO A 58 8.38 10.67 58.91
CA PRO A 58 7.01 11.00 59.25
C PRO A 58 6.56 10.21 60.49
N SER A 59 5.74 10.85 61.33
CA SER A 59 5.17 10.18 62.51
C SER A 59 4.45 8.87 62.13
N PRO A 60 4.43 7.85 62.99
CA PRO A 60 3.72 6.61 62.73
C PRO A 60 2.27 6.84 62.27
N GLY A 61 1.87 6.16 61.19
CA GLY A 61 0.53 6.24 60.62
C GLY A 61 0.22 7.52 59.83
N PHE A 62 1.21 8.39 59.57
CA PHE A 62 1.06 9.57 58.73
C PHE A 62 0.50 9.23 57.34
N GLU A 63 1.06 8.24 56.66
CA GLU A 63 0.61 7.80 55.34
C GLU A 63 -0.88 7.45 55.33
N ARG A 64 -1.34 6.70 56.34
CA ARG A 64 -2.75 6.31 56.45
C ARG A 64 -3.66 7.51 56.65
N ARG A 65 -3.25 8.50 57.46
CA ARG A 65 -4.02 9.74 57.68
C ARG A 65 -4.09 10.59 56.42
N VAL A 66 -2.99 10.69 55.68
CA VAL A 66 -2.93 11.43 54.41
C VAL A 66 -3.81 10.74 53.36
N MET A 67 -3.64 9.43 53.16
CA MET A 67 -4.43 8.69 52.17
C MET A 67 -5.93 8.66 52.49
N ALA A 68 -6.30 8.64 53.78
CA ALA A 68 -7.71 8.75 54.18
C ALA A 68 -8.31 10.16 53.94
N ALA A 69 -7.47 11.19 53.90
CA ALA A 69 -7.90 12.57 53.64
C ALA A 69 -7.93 12.92 52.14
N ILE A 70 -7.30 12.11 51.28
CA ILE A 70 -7.33 12.31 49.83
C ILE A 70 -8.67 11.82 49.29
N ASP A 71 -9.38 12.70 48.58
CA ASP A 71 -10.57 12.35 47.83
C ASP A 71 -10.17 11.77 46.46
N PRO A 72 -10.30 10.45 46.25
CA PRO A 72 -9.89 9.83 44.99
C PRO A 72 -10.74 10.31 43.81
N MET A 73 -11.95 10.84 44.03
CA MET A 73 -12.82 11.33 42.96
C MET A 73 -12.34 12.67 42.39
N ARG A 74 -11.59 13.46 43.16
CA ARG A 74 -10.97 14.71 42.67
C ARG A 74 -9.76 14.46 41.77
N TYR A 75 -9.07 13.34 41.99
CA TYR A 75 -7.89 12.94 41.21
C TYR A 75 -8.19 11.79 40.26
N ALA A 76 -9.45 11.36 40.17
CA ALA A 76 -9.91 10.42 39.16
C ALA A 76 -9.70 11.10 37.80
N VAL A 77 -8.57 10.79 37.17
CA VAL A 77 -8.32 11.12 35.78
C VAL A 77 -9.49 10.53 35.02
N ARG A 78 -10.33 11.40 34.44
CA ARG A 78 -11.44 11.01 33.58
C ARG A 78 -10.82 10.34 32.36
N GLN A 79 -10.54 9.05 32.46
CA GLN A 79 -10.10 8.25 31.34
C GLN A 79 -11.21 8.33 30.30
N PRO A 80 -10.94 8.85 29.09
CA PRO A 80 -11.95 8.88 28.05
C PRO A 80 -12.22 7.44 27.61
N GLN A 81 -13.19 6.79 28.25
CA GLN A 81 -13.41 5.35 28.10
C GLN A 81 -13.88 4.95 26.70
N HIS A 82 -14.41 5.85 25.88
CA HIS A 82 -14.74 5.56 24.48
C HIS A 82 -14.63 6.81 23.59
N ALA A 83 -13.51 7.52 23.64
CA ALA A 83 -13.13 8.33 22.49
C ALA A 83 -12.63 7.35 21.42
N MET A 84 -13.56 6.74 20.69
CA MET A 84 -13.27 5.97 19.49
C MET A 84 -12.43 6.90 18.61
N ASN A 85 -11.12 6.63 18.54
CA ASN A 85 -10.15 7.53 17.93
C ASN A 85 -10.51 7.68 16.46
N LEU A 86 -11.29 8.71 16.13
CA LEU A 86 -11.72 9.01 14.76
C LEU A 86 -10.51 9.07 13.83
N GLY A 87 -9.38 9.59 14.34
CA GLY A 87 -8.09 9.59 13.65
C GLY A 87 -7.57 8.18 13.32
N MET A 88 -7.73 7.22 14.22
CA MET A 88 -7.35 5.83 13.97
C MET A 88 -8.22 5.20 12.88
N LEU A 89 -9.51 5.55 12.84
CA LEU A 89 -10.44 5.10 11.80
C LEU A 89 -10.02 5.64 10.42
N PHE A 90 -9.64 6.92 10.32
CA PHE A 90 -9.12 7.50 9.08
C PHE A 90 -7.80 6.85 8.62
N ILE A 91 -6.90 6.52 9.56
CA ILE A 91 -5.66 5.80 9.23
C ILE A 91 -5.97 4.44 8.61
N TRP A 92 -6.90 3.67 9.20
CA TRP A 92 -7.31 2.39 8.65
C TRP A 92 -7.97 2.50 7.27
N ILE A 93 -8.84 3.50 7.07
CA ILE A 93 -9.44 3.78 5.76
C ILE A 93 -8.35 4.09 4.73
N GLY A 94 -7.35 4.90 5.09
CA GLY A 94 -6.23 5.23 4.23
C GLY A 94 -5.39 4.00 3.83
N ILE A 95 -5.07 3.14 4.80
CA ILE A 95 -4.29 1.91 4.57
C ILE A 95 -5.06 0.96 3.63
N VAL A 96 -6.33 0.69 3.93
CA VAL A 96 -7.16 -0.21 3.12
C VAL A 96 -7.38 0.35 1.72
N GLY A 97 -7.66 1.66 1.62
CA GLY A 97 -7.81 2.35 0.34
C GLY A 97 -6.54 2.28 -0.51
N GLY A 98 -5.38 2.60 0.08
CA GLY A 98 -4.09 2.53 -0.60
C GLY A 98 -3.73 1.12 -1.06
N ALA A 99 -3.94 0.11 -0.21
CA ALA A 99 -3.71 -1.29 -0.57
C ALA A 99 -4.60 -1.74 -1.73
N SER A 100 -5.89 -1.35 -1.73
CA SER A 100 -6.81 -1.70 -2.82
C SER A 100 -6.39 -1.08 -4.16
N LEU A 101 -5.94 0.17 -4.15
CA LEU A 101 -5.45 0.86 -5.35
C LEU A 101 -4.24 0.15 -5.95
N LEU A 102 -3.28 -0.24 -5.10
CA LEU A 102 -2.08 -0.97 -5.53
C LEU A 102 -2.41 -2.32 -6.16
N VAL A 103 -3.40 -3.05 -5.61
CA VAL A 103 -3.85 -4.33 -6.18
C VAL A 103 -4.46 -4.12 -7.57
N VAL A 104 -5.30 -3.10 -7.75
CA VAL A 104 -5.92 -2.79 -9.05
C VAL A 104 -4.85 -2.43 -10.09
N GLU A 105 -3.89 -1.58 -9.72
CA GLU A 105 -2.82 -1.17 -10.62
C GLU A 105 -1.89 -2.34 -11.00
N ALA A 106 -1.53 -3.17 -10.02
CA ALA A 106 -0.73 -4.38 -10.25
C ALA A 106 -1.45 -5.35 -11.20
N ALA A 107 -2.75 -5.57 -11.02
CA ALA A 107 -3.55 -6.42 -11.90
C ALA A 107 -3.59 -5.87 -13.33
N ALA A 108 -3.81 -4.56 -13.50
CA ALA A 108 -3.81 -3.91 -14.82
C ALA A 108 -2.45 -4.04 -15.51
N ARG A 109 -1.36 -3.83 -14.77
CA ARG A 109 0.00 -3.94 -15.30
C ARG A 109 0.37 -5.38 -15.68
N MET A 110 -0.06 -6.35 -14.88
CA MET A 110 0.09 -7.78 -15.17
C MET A 110 -0.68 -8.16 -16.44
N GLN A 111 -1.92 -7.68 -16.59
CA GLN A 111 -2.72 -7.92 -17.80
C GLN A 111 -2.06 -7.33 -19.05
N GLN A 112 -1.55 -6.09 -18.98
CA GLN A 112 -0.84 -5.47 -20.09
C GLN A 112 0.44 -6.22 -20.46
N TRP A 113 1.21 -6.65 -19.46
CA TRP A 113 2.40 -7.47 -19.66
C TRP A 113 2.06 -8.81 -20.31
N MET A 114 1.00 -9.48 -19.85
CA MET A 114 0.55 -10.75 -20.41
C MET A 114 0.10 -10.59 -21.87
N MET A 115 -0.65 -9.54 -22.19
CA MET A 115 -1.08 -9.25 -23.57
C MET A 115 0.10 -8.94 -24.49
N THR A 116 1.05 -8.11 -24.05
CA THR A 116 2.24 -7.78 -24.84
C THR A 116 3.16 -8.98 -25.03
N TRP A 117 3.36 -9.79 -23.99
CA TRP A 117 4.09 -11.05 -24.09
C TRP A 117 3.42 -12.02 -25.06
N PHE A 118 2.11 -12.23 -24.92
CA PHE A 118 1.34 -13.11 -25.79
C PHE A 118 1.37 -12.66 -27.26
N GLN A 119 1.18 -11.36 -27.52
CA GLN A 119 1.29 -10.76 -28.86
C GLN A 119 2.73 -10.76 -29.41
N GLY A 120 3.72 -10.79 -28.51
CA GLY A 120 5.14 -10.92 -28.84
C GLY A 120 5.53 -12.34 -29.27
N THR A 121 4.74 -13.36 -28.95
CA THR A 121 5.04 -14.74 -29.35
C THR A 121 4.89 -14.92 -30.86
N ALA A 122 5.81 -15.68 -31.45
CA ALA A 122 5.74 -16.04 -32.87
C ALA A 122 4.44 -16.78 -33.22
N LEU A 123 3.89 -17.54 -32.27
CA LEU A 123 2.63 -18.27 -32.41
C LEU A 123 1.45 -17.34 -32.64
N TYR A 124 1.29 -16.27 -31.84
CA TYR A 124 0.20 -15.30 -32.01
C TYR A 124 0.32 -14.58 -33.36
N ARG A 125 1.53 -14.19 -33.76
CA ARG A 125 1.75 -13.54 -35.07
C ARG A 125 1.39 -14.45 -36.24
N LEU A 126 1.76 -15.73 -36.17
CA LEU A 126 1.37 -16.71 -37.17
C LEU A 126 -0.15 -16.95 -37.18
N LEU A 127 -0.78 -17.08 -36.02
CA LEU A 127 -2.23 -17.26 -35.90
C LEU A 127 -3.00 -16.04 -36.44
N ALA A 128 -2.56 -14.83 -36.10
CA ALA A 128 -3.13 -13.58 -36.59
C ALA A 128 -2.96 -13.44 -38.11
N PHE A 129 -1.79 -13.80 -38.65
CA PHE A 129 -1.55 -13.85 -40.08
C PHE A 129 -2.47 -14.84 -40.79
N VAL A 130 -2.62 -16.06 -40.24
CA VAL A 130 -3.56 -17.06 -40.77
C VAL A 130 -4.99 -16.56 -40.71
N TYR A 131 -5.41 -15.94 -39.59
CA TYR A 131 -6.76 -15.40 -39.45
C TYR A 131 -7.03 -14.27 -40.45
N GLU A 132 -6.13 -13.31 -40.59
CA GLU A 132 -6.27 -12.22 -41.56
C GLU A 132 -6.32 -12.75 -43.00
N PHE A 133 -5.44 -13.69 -43.34
CA PHE A 133 -5.34 -14.22 -44.70
C PHE A 133 -6.50 -15.16 -45.05
N VAL A 134 -6.94 -16.01 -44.13
CA VAL A 134 -7.98 -17.01 -44.39
C VAL A 134 -9.36 -16.44 -44.14
N VAL A 135 -9.56 -15.76 -43.01
CA VAL A 135 -10.89 -15.31 -42.59
C VAL A 135 -11.21 -13.98 -43.24
N ILE A 136 -10.39 -12.94 -43.06
CA ILE A 136 -10.73 -11.61 -43.57
C ILE A 136 -10.67 -11.58 -45.09
N ARG A 137 -9.55 -12.01 -45.70
CA ARG A 137 -9.46 -12.03 -47.17
C ARG A 137 -10.38 -13.09 -47.78
N GLY A 138 -10.47 -14.30 -47.21
CA GLY A 138 -11.38 -15.33 -47.71
C GLY A 138 -12.85 -14.90 -47.68
N ILE A 139 -13.32 -14.31 -46.59
CA ILE A 139 -14.68 -13.76 -46.48
C ILE A 139 -14.86 -12.57 -47.42
N PHE A 140 -13.87 -11.69 -47.54
CA PHE A 140 -13.96 -10.55 -48.48
C PHE A 140 -14.08 -11.01 -49.93
N TYR A 141 -13.30 -12.03 -50.34
CA TYR A 141 -13.42 -12.64 -51.66
C TYR A 141 -14.76 -13.36 -51.87
N PHE A 142 -15.32 -13.95 -50.81
CA PHE A 142 -16.64 -14.56 -50.86
C PHE A 142 -17.77 -13.51 -50.95
N LEU A 143 -17.66 -12.40 -50.22
CA LEU A 143 -18.69 -11.36 -50.12
C LEU A 143 -18.63 -10.30 -51.22
N MET A 144 -17.52 -10.13 -51.94
CA MET A 144 -17.43 -9.28 -53.13
C MET A 144 -17.36 -10.10 -54.44
N PRO A 145 -18.47 -10.71 -54.88
CA PRO A 145 -18.54 -11.41 -56.17
C PRO A 145 -18.62 -10.45 -57.39
N GLN A 146 -18.59 -9.13 -57.18
CA GLN A 146 -18.78 -8.14 -58.25
C GLN A 146 -17.64 -8.09 -59.29
N LYS A 147 -16.49 -8.72 -59.02
CA LYS A 147 -15.52 -9.10 -60.06
C LYS A 147 -15.79 -10.56 -60.41
N GLY A 148 -16.65 -10.73 -61.41
CA GLY A 148 -17.46 -11.93 -61.63
C GLY A 148 -16.75 -13.28 -61.68
N LEU A 149 -17.56 -14.33 -61.64
CA LEU A 149 -17.22 -15.75 -61.75
C LEU A 149 -16.18 -16.10 -62.84
N TRP A 150 -16.10 -15.29 -63.90
CA TRP A 150 -15.11 -15.40 -64.97
C TRP A 150 -13.68 -15.03 -64.54
N ASP A 151 -13.50 -13.99 -63.74
CA ASP A 151 -12.20 -13.56 -63.20
C ASP A 151 -11.72 -14.53 -62.10
N TRP A 152 -12.67 -15.21 -61.44
CA TRP A 152 -12.41 -16.31 -60.52
C TRP A 152 -11.94 -17.57 -61.27
N LEU A 153 -12.59 -17.95 -62.37
CA LEU A 153 -12.22 -19.11 -63.19
C LEU A 153 -10.87 -18.94 -63.91
N THR A 154 -10.55 -17.75 -64.43
CA THR A 154 -9.29 -17.51 -65.14
C THR A 154 -8.08 -17.43 -64.20
N ARG A 155 -8.27 -17.11 -62.91
CA ARG A 155 -7.19 -17.11 -61.92
C ARG A 155 -6.79 -18.49 -61.41
N TRP A 156 -7.60 -19.53 -61.64
CA TRP A 156 -7.26 -20.92 -61.33
C TRP A 156 -6.03 -21.44 -62.12
N GLU A 157 -5.59 -20.71 -63.15
CA GLU A 157 -4.38 -21.02 -63.91
C GLU A 157 -3.07 -20.68 -63.16
N THR A 158 -3.15 -19.86 -62.11
CA THR A 158 -1.98 -19.47 -61.30
C THR A 158 -1.83 -20.34 -60.06
N VAL A 159 -0.66 -20.99 -59.93
CA VAL A 159 -0.30 -22.00 -58.90
C VAL A 159 -0.58 -21.53 -57.47
N ASP A 160 -0.51 -20.23 -57.19
CA ASP A 160 -0.73 -19.66 -55.86
C ASP A 160 -2.19 -19.74 -55.38
N SER A 161 -3.16 -19.79 -56.29
CA SER A 161 -4.59 -19.87 -55.95
C SER A 161 -5.04 -21.28 -55.51
N TRP A 162 -4.29 -22.31 -55.91
CA TRP A 162 -4.58 -23.71 -55.58
C TRP A 162 -4.33 -24.01 -54.10
N TRP A 163 -3.31 -23.40 -53.51
CA TRP A 163 -3.01 -23.53 -52.08
C TRP A 163 -4.09 -22.91 -51.21
N VAL A 164 -4.69 -21.79 -51.64
CA VAL A 164 -5.76 -21.12 -50.89
C VAL A 164 -7.07 -21.93 -50.92
N THR A 165 -7.39 -22.52 -52.07
CA THR A 165 -8.59 -23.37 -52.21
C THR A 165 -8.43 -24.69 -51.46
N MET A 166 -7.27 -25.35 -51.55
CA MET A 166 -6.96 -26.52 -50.72
C MET A 166 -6.93 -26.20 -49.22
N GLY A 167 -6.39 -25.04 -48.85
CA GLY A 167 -6.35 -24.57 -47.46
C GLY A 167 -7.74 -24.34 -46.87
N THR A 168 -8.63 -23.68 -47.62
CA THR A 168 -10.02 -23.45 -47.20
C THR A 168 -10.81 -24.75 -47.12
N LEU A 169 -10.63 -25.67 -48.07
CA LEU A 169 -11.30 -26.98 -48.04
C LEU A 169 -10.82 -27.84 -46.86
N ASN A 170 -9.51 -27.85 -46.57
CA ASN A 170 -8.97 -28.55 -45.42
C ASN A 170 -9.48 -27.96 -44.09
N LEU A 171 -9.52 -26.63 -43.97
CA LEU A 171 -10.09 -25.96 -42.78
C LEU A 171 -11.55 -26.36 -42.55
N VAL A 172 -12.38 -26.34 -43.59
CA VAL A 172 -13.79 -26.75 -43.51
C VAL A 172 -13.89 -28.21 -43.07
N MET A 173 -13.05 -29.08 -43.63
CA MET A 173 -13.02 -30.51 -43.26
C MET A 173 -12.68 -30.70 -41.77
N VAL A 174 -11.66 -29.99 -41.26
CA VAL A 174 -11.27 -30.05 -39.84
C VAL A 174 -12.40 -29.57 -38.92
N LEU A 175 -13.08 -28.47 -39.27
CA LEU A 175 -14.19 -27.94 -38.49
C LEU A 175 -15.38 -28.91 -38.44
N VAL A 176 -15.70 -29.56 -39.57
CA VAL A 176 -16.73 -30.61 -39.62
C VAL A 176 -16.33 -31.79 -38.73
N LEU A 177 -15.06 -32.19 -38.76
CA LEU A 177 -14.56 -33.32 -37.97
C LEU A 177 -14.60 -33.04 -36.46
N ILE A 178 -14.21 -31.82 -36.05
CA ILE A 178 -14.35 -31.34 -34.66
C ILE A 178 -15.82 -31.37 -34.23
N LYS A 179 -16.74 -30.87 -35.06
CA LYS A 179 -18.18 -30.90 -34.76
C LYS A 179 -18.69 -32.33 -34.57
N VAL A 180 -18.34 -33.25 -35.47
CA VAL A 180 -18.76 -34.66 -35.39
C VAL A 180 -18.25 -35.33 -34.12
N ILE A 181 -17.01 -35.06 -33.71
CA ILE A 181 -16.45 -35.58 -32.45
C ILE A 181 -17.21 -35.04 -31.25
N LEU A 182 -17.48 -33.73 -31.22
CA LEU A 182 -18.26 -33.07 -30.17
C LEU A 182 -19.68 -33.66 -30.05
N ASP A 183 -20.38 -33.81 -31.16
CA ASP A 183 -21.72 -34.39 -31.19
C ASP A 183 -21.71 -35.85 -30.69
N ARG A 184 -20.68 -36.63 -31.05
CA ARG A 184 -20.55 -38.03 -30.61
C ARG A 184 -20.24 -38.14 -29.10
N ILE A 185 -19.41 -37.25 -28.55
CA ILE A 185 -19.13 -37.20 -27.11
C ILE A 185 -20.39 -36.79 -26.32
N LEU A 186 -21.12 -35.77 -26.81
CA LEU A 186 -22.35 -35.28 -26.17
C LEU A 186 -23.52 -36.27 -26.28
N ALA A 187 -23.55 -37.09 -27.32
CA ALA A 187 -24.51 -38.19 -27.46
C ALA A 187 -24.13 -39.42 -26.61
N GLY A 188 -22.85 -39.78 -26.55
CA GLY A 188 -22.34 -40.93 -25.79
C GLY A 188 -22.41 -40.77 -24.27
N GLY A 189 -22.28 -39.54 -23.74
CA GLY A 189 -22.33 -39.27 -22.30
C GLY A 189 -23.70 -39.44 -21.63
N ARG A 190 -24.78 -39.71 -22.38
CA ARG A 190 -26.14 -39.91 -21.84
C ARG A 190 -26.57 -41.38 -21.69
N GLY A 191 -25.67 -42.35 -21.95
CA GLY A 191 -26.03 -43.76 -22.10
C GLY A 191 -25.80 -44.72 -20.92
N GLU A 192 -25.05 -44.37 -19.87
CA GLU A 192 -24.64 -45.33 -18.82
C GLU A 192 -25.06 -44.92 -17.40
N VAL A 193 -26.35 -44.62 -17.20
CA VAL A 193 -26.96 -44.65 -15.87
C VAL A 193 -28.24 -45.46 -15.94
N ARG A 194 -28.11 -46.79 -15.97
CA ARG A 194 -29.19 -47.69 -15.60
C ARG A 194 -28.67 -49.03 -15.11
#